data_AF-A0A945GNU8-F1
#
_entry.id   AF-A0A945GNU8-F1
#
_cell.length_a   1.000
_cell.length_b   1.000
_cell.length_c   1.000
_cell.angle_alpha   90.00
_cell.angle_beta   90.00
_cell.angle_gamma   90.00
#
_symmetry.space_group_name_H-M   'P 1'
#
loop_
_entity.id
_entity.type
_entity.pdbx_description
1 polymer ?
#
loop_
_entity_poly.entity_id
_entity_poly.type
_entity_poly.pdbx_seq_one_letter_code
_entity_poly.pdbx_strand_id
1 'polypeptide(L)'
;ALAVGGMLRYTRLGRHIFAIGSNEQTARLCGVAVERVKVTVYGVCAGFAGLAGVMQFSRLTVGDPTVAVGLELDVIASVVIGGGSLAGGEGSVLGSLVGALIMTVIRSGCSQMGLPNWVQEMVTGGIIVLAVALDRWRHRRE
;
A
#
# COMPACT_ATOMS: atom_id res chain seq x y z
N ALA A 1 -2.48 3.45 11.70
CA ALA A 1 -2.39 1.97 11.60
C ALA A 1 -3.36 1.26 12.55
N LEU A 2 -3.25 1.40 13.88
CA LEU A 2 -4.08 0.66 14.85
C LEU A 2 -5.59 0.86 14.68
N ALA A 3 -6.05 2.10 14.48
CA ALA A 3 -7.47 2.39 14.24
C ALA A 3 -8.01 1.70 12.97
N VAL A 4 -7.26 1.74 11.87
CA VAL A 4 -7.63 1.12 10.58
C VAL A 4 -7.57 -0.41 10.68
N GLY A 5 -6.56 -0.96 11.37
CA GLY A 5 -6.46 -2.40 11.63
C GLY A 5 -7.61 -2.92 12.50
N GLY A 6 -7.98 -2.17 13.54
CA GLY A 6 -9.16 -2.45 14.36
C GLY A 6 -10.44 -2.39 13.55
N MET A 7 -10.59 -1.37 12.69
CA MET A 7 -11.73 -1.25 11.79
C MET A 7 -11.83 -2.45 10.85
N LEU A 8 -10.73 -2.85 10.19
CA LEU A 8 -10.75 -4.00 9.28
C LEU A 8 -11.07 -5.32 10.00
N ARG A 9 -10.58 -5.52 11.23
CA ARG A 9 -10.74 -6.78 11.95
C ARG A 9 -12.10 -6.92 12.65
N TYR A 10 -12.66 -5.83 13.16
CA TYR A 10 -13.85 -5.86 14.02
C TYR A 10 -15.13 -5.31 13.38
N THR A 11 -15.06 -4.63 12.23
CA THR A 11 -16.26 -4.07 11.59
C THR A 11 -16.77 -4.92 10.42
N ARG A 12 -18.07 -4.82 10.17
CA ARG A 12 -18.70 -5.40 8.97
C ARG A 12 -18.04 -4.88 7.70
N LEU A 13 -17.68 -3.59 7.65
CA LEU A 13 -17.00 -2.96 6.51
C LEU A 13 -15.73 -3.70 6.12
N GLY A 14 -14.88 -4.08 7.08
CA GLY A 14 -13.67 -4.84 6.80
C GLY A 14 -13.93 -6.14 6.05
N ARG A 15 -14.94 -6.91 6.47
CA ARG A 15 -15.32 -8.17 5.81
C ARG A 15 -15.85 -7.95 4.39
N HIS A 16 -16.56 -6.84 4.14
CA HIS A 16 -17.02 -6.48 2.80
C HIS A 16 -15.84 -6.08 1.89
N ILE A 17 -14.83 -5.39 2.43
CA ILE A 17 -13.63 -4.98 1.70
C ILE A 17 -12.84 -6.21 1.23
N PHE A 18 -12.59 -7.18 2.11
CA PHE A 18 -11.91 -8.43 1.72
C PHE A 18 -12.71 -9.26 0.71
N ALA A 19 -14.05 -9.33 0.87
CA ALA A 19 -14.91 -10.04 -0.07
C ALA A 19 -14.88 -9.41 -1.48
N ILE A 20 -14.93 -8.09 -1.57
CA ILE A 20 -14.82 -7.35 -2.85
C ILE A 20 -13.43 -7.57 -3.47
N GLY A 21 -12.38 -7.60 -2.65
CA GLY A 21 -11.00 -7.82 -3.11
C GLY A 21 -10.77 -9.22 -3.69
N SER A 22 -11.46 -10.25 -3.19
CA SER A 22 -11.34 -11.62 -3.73
C SER A 22 -12.13 -11.78 -5.03
N ASN A 23 -13.41 -11.40 -5.03
CA ASN A 23 -14.22 -11.41 -6.25
C ASN A 23 -15.38 -10.41 -6.15
N GLU A 24 -15.27 -9.33 -6.91
CA GLU A 24 -16.28 -8.27 -6.96
C GLU A 24 -17.66 -8.77 -7.44
N GLN A 25 -17.69 -9.65 -8.43
CA GLN A 25 -18.94 -10.17 -8.99
C GLN A 25 -19.68 -11.02 -7.95
N THR A 26 -18.95 -11.89 -7.25
CA THR A 26 -19.50 -12.73 -6.18
C THR A 26 -19.98 -11.88 -5.01
N ALA A 27 -19.21 -10.88 -4.58
CA ALA A 27 -19.62 -9.97 -3.52
C ALA A 27 -20.95 -9.28 -3.84
N ARG A 28 -21.13 -8.82 -5.09
CA ARG A 28 -22.38 -8.20 -5.54
C ARG A 28 -23.57 -9.17 -5.52
N LEU A 29 -23.35 -10.42 -5.92
CA LEU A 29 -24.38 -11.47 -5.86
C LEU A 29 -24.75 -11.84 -4.41
N CYS A 30 -23.82 -11.72 -3.46
CA CYS A 30 -24.06 -11.91 -2.04
C CYS A 30 -24.74 -10.71 -1.33
N GLY A 31 -25.22 -9.70 -2.09
CA GLY A 31 -25.93 -8.55 -1.52
C GLY A 31 -25.03 -7.45 -0.96
N VAL A 32 -23.71 -7.49 -1.21
CA VAL A 32 -22.80 -6.40 -0.84
C VAL A 32 -23.01 -5.21 -1.77
N ALA A 33 -23.27 -4.03 -1.21
CA ALA A 33 -23.31 -2.77 -1.95
C ALA A 33 -21.89 -2.32 -2.35
N VAL A 34 -21.30 -3.00 -3.33
CA VAL A 34 -19.89 -2.84 -3.76
C VAL A 34 -19.54 -1.37 -4.02
N GLU A 35 -20.41 -0.63 -4.71
CA GLU A 35 -20.16 0.76 -5.08
C GLU A 35 -20.02 1.66 -3.84
N ARG A 36 -20.93 1.53 -2.86
CA ARG A 36 -20.86 2.31 -1.60
C ARG A 36 -19.63 1.97 -0.78
N VAL A 37 -19.24 0.69 -0.75
CA VAL A 37 -18.02 0.27 -0.05
C VAL A 37 -16.79 0.85 -0.74
N LYS A 38 -16.69 0.79 -2.08
CA LYS A 38 -15.58 1.40 -2.83
C LYS A 38 -15.48 2.91 -2.59
N VAL A 39 -16.59 3.64 -2.67
CA VAL A 39 -16.61 5.09 -2.43
C VAL A 39 -16.12 5.41 -1.02
N THR A 40 -16.53 4.64 -0.02
CA THR A 40 -16.08 4.83 1.36
C THR A 40 -14.58 4.54 1.52
N VAL A 41 -14.09 3.45 0.92
CA VAL A 41 -12.66 3.09 0.96
C VAL A 41 -11.79 4.16 0.29
N TYR A 42 -12.15 4.57 -0.93
CA TYR A 42 -11.41 5.62 -1.65
C TYR A 42 -11.52 6.97 -0.94
N GLY A 43 -12.66 7.30 -0.33
CA GLY A 43 -12.83 8.52 0.46
C GLY A 43 -11.92 8.55 1.69
N VAL A 44 -11.83 7.43 2.43
CA VAL A 44 -10.90 7.29 3.55
C VAL A 44 -9.45 7.38 3.07
N CYS A 45 -9.12 6.74 1.94
CA CYS A 45 -7.78 6.78 1.34
C CYS A 45 -7.39 8.22 0.94
N ALA A 46 -8.31 8.96 0.30
CA ALA A 46 -8.11 10.36 -0.06
C ALA A 46 -7.93 11.25 1.18
N GLY A 47 -8.64 10.98 2.28
CA GLY A 47 -8.44 11.67 3.56
C GLY A 47 -7.04 11.49 4.12
N PHE A 48 -6.51 10.26 4.09
CA PHE A 48 -5.12 9.98 4.50
C PHE A 48 -4.09 10.57 3.54
N ALA A 49 -4.32 10.49 2.22
CA ALA A 49 -3.44 11.07 1.22
C ALA A 49 -3.37 12.60 1.34
N GLY A 50 -4.50 13.27 1.58
CA GLY A 50 -4.55 14.71 1.83
C GLY A 50 -3.77 15.09 3.10
N LEU A 51 -3.95 14.36 4.19
CA LEU A 51 -3.22 14.60 5.43
C LEU A 51 -1.71 14.37 5.27
N ALA A 52 -1.31 13.31 4.54
CA ALA A 52 0.08 13.07 4.18
C ALA A 52 0.66 14.19 3.31
N GLY A 53 -0.12 14.71 2.35
CA GLY A 53 0.26 15.84 1.51
C GLY A 53 0.50 17.12 2.31
N VAL A 54 -0.35 17.43 3.29
CA VAL A 54 -0.15 18.59 4.20
C VAL A 54 1.11 18.40 5.06
N MET A 55 1.35 17.20 5.57
CA MET A 55 2.59 16.88 6.30
C MET A 55 3.83 17.02 5.42
N GLN A 56 3.76 16.58 4.17
CA GLN A 56 4.85 16.72 3.21
C GLN A 56 5.09 18.18 2.84
N PHE A 57 4.03 18.96 2.64
CA PHE A 57 4.13 20.41 2.40
C PHE A 57 4.87 21.12 3.54
N SER A 58 4.59 20.77 4.79
CA SER A 58 5.31 21.30 5.95
C SER A 58 6.82 20.96 5.98
N ARG A 59 7.26 19.94 5.23
CA ARG A 59 8.67 19.54 5.13
C ARG A 59 9.40 20.19 3.96
N LEU A 60 8.68 20.69 2.95
CA LEU A 60 9.30 21.33 1.80
C LEU A 60 9.77 22.74 2.16
N THR A 61 11.08 22.95 2.18
CA THR A 61 11.68 24.30 2.27
C THR A 61 11.79 24.97 0.91
N VAL A 62 11.86 24.18 -0.17
CA VAL A 62 11.91 24.62 -1.57
C VAL A 62 10.85 23.84 -2.34
N GLY A 63 10.13 24.51 -3.24
CA GLY A 63 9.07 23.94 -4.07
C GLY A 63 9.63 23.05 -5.18
N ASP A 64 10.32 21.98 -4.82
CA ASP A 64 10.83 20.99 -5.76
C ASP A 64 9.74 19.94 -6.05
N PRO A 65 9.25 19.83 -7.30
CA PRO A 65 8.20 18.89 -7.67
C PRO A 65 8.68 17.43 -7.72
N THR A 66 10.00 17.18 -7.71
CA THR A 66 10.56 15.83 -7.87
C THR A 66 10.54 15.02 -6.56
N VAL A 67 10.35 15.68 -5.42
CA VAL A 67 10.39 15.08 -4.07
C VAL A 67 9.35 13.99 -3.84
N ALA A 68 8.25 14.00 -4.60
CA ALA A 68 7.18 13.02 -4.50
C ALA A 68 7.19 11.98 -5.63
N VAL A 69 8.10 12.11 -6.60
CA VAL A 69 8.22 11.14 -7.69
C VAL A 69 8.69 9.81 -7.11
N GLY A 70 8.02 8.73 -7.49
CA GLY A 70 8.33 7.38 -7.01
C GLY A 70 7.74 7.01 -5.64
N LEU A 71 7.13 7.94 -4.90
CA LEU A 71 6.42 7.61 -3.64
C LEU A 71 5.30 6.60 -3.85
N GLU A 72 4.61 6.66 -4.99
CA GLU A 72 3.56 5.70 -5.33
C GLU A 72 4.11 4.26 -5.41
N LEU A 73 5.24 4.09 -6.09
CA LEU A 73 5.95 2.82 -6.21
C LEU A 73 6.46 2.34 -4.85
N ASP A 74 6.98 3.24 -4.03
CA ASP A 74 7.46 2.94 -2.67
C ASP A 74 6.32 2.45 -1.76
N VAL A 75 5.16 3.11 -1.84
CA VAL A 75 3.95 2.72 -1.11
C VAL A 75 3.49 1.34 -1.57
N ILE A 76 3.44 1.07 -2.87
CA ILE A 76 3.07 -0.25 -3.40
C ILE A 76 4.06 -1.32 -2.91
N ALA A 77 5.38 -1.06 -3.03
CA ALA A 77 6.42 -1.97 -2.56
C ALA A 77 6.24 -2.31 -1.07
N SER A 78 6.01 -1.28 -0.24
CA SER A 78 5.83 -1.46 1.20
C SER A 78 4.64 -2.36 1.56
N VAL A 79 3.52 -2.23 0.86
CA VAL A 79 2.31 -3.02 1.11
C VAL A 79 2.51 -4.47 0.68
N VAL A 80 3.17 -4.71 -0.46
CA VAL A 80 3.41 -6.06 -0.99
C VAL A 80 4.46 -6.80 -0.14
N ILE A 81 5.55 -6.13 0.26
CA ILE A 81 6.53 -6.70 1.22
C ILE A 81 5.83 -7.05 2.54
N GLY A 82 4.88 -6.21 2.95
CA GLY A 82 4.02 -6.45 4.11
C GLY A 82 3.01 -7.59 3.96
N GLY A 83 2.96 -8.27 2.82
CA GLY A 83 2.07 -9.40 2.56
C GLY A 83 0.68 -9.02 2.05
N GLY A 84 0.50 -7.82 1.52
CA GLY A 84 -0.70 -7.47 0.75
C GLY A 84 -0.63 -8.06 -0.66
N SER A 85 -1.70 -8.72 -1.11
CA SER A 85 -1.78 -9.28 -2.46
C SER A 85 -2.15 -8.20 -3.48
N LEU A 86 -1.46 -8.20 -4.64
CA LEU A 86 -1.81 -7.36 -5.78
C LEU A 86 -3.06 -7.86 -6.52
N ALA A 87 -3.35 -9.16 -6.41
CA ALA A 87 -4.57 -9.75 -6.97
C ALA A 87 -5.82 -9.43 -6.13
N GLY A 88 -5.63 -9.01 -4.87
CA GLY A 88 -6.69 -8.60 -3.96
C GLY A 88 -7.19 -9.73 -3.06
N GLY A 89 -7.99 -9.38 -2.05
CA GLY A 89 -8.62 -10.33 -1.13
C GLY A 89 -7.74 -10.78 0.04
N GLU A 90 -6.46 -10.44 0.05
CA GLU A 90 -5.51 -10.81 1.10
C GLU A 90 -4.61 -9.65 1.54
N GLY A 91 -4.34 -9.57 2.84
CA GLY A 91 -3.42 -8.60 3.42
C GLY A 91 -3.74 -8.27 4.87
N SER A 92 -2.78 -7.63 5.55
CA SER A 92 -2.92 -7.18 6.93
C SER A 92 -2.33 -5.80 7.11
N VAL A 93 -3.05 -4.93 7.82
CA VAL A 93 -2.58 -3.57 8.16
C VAL A 93 -1.27 -3.62 8.96
N LEU A 94 -1.10 -4.62 9.83
CA LEU A 94 0.15 -4.80 10.57
C LEU A 94 1.29 -5.22 9.65
N GLY A 95 1.02 -6.08 8.67
CA GLY A 95 1.99 -6.49 7.67
C GLY A 95 2.47 -5.29 6.84
N SER A 96 1.54 -4.49 6.31
CA SER A 96 1.88 -3.27 5.55
C SER A 96 2.63 -2.23 6.39
N LEU A 97 2.36 -2.13 7.69
CA LEU A 97 3.12 -1.26 8.58
C LEU A 97 4.58 -1.72 8.73
N VAL A 98 4.80 -3.03 8.87
CA VAL A 98 6.15 -3.61 8.92
C VAL A 98 6.86 -3.42 7.58
N GLY A 99 6.17 -3.64 6.45
CA GLY A 99 6.72 -3.39 5.12
C GLY A 99 7.10 -1.93 4.90
N ALA A 100 6.30 -0.97 5.36
CA ALA A 100 6.63 0.46 5.31
C ALA A 100 7.85 0.82 6.16
N LEU A 101 8.01 0.20 7.33
CA LEU A 101 9.22 0.35 8.16
C LEU A 101 10.46 -0.18 7.44
N ILE A 102 10.38 -1.38 6.85
CA ILE A 102 11.48 -1.96 6.07
C ILE A 102 11.87 -1.04 4.92
N MET A 103 10.88 -0.57 4.15
CA MET A 103 11.13 0.28 3.00
C MET A 103 11.73 1.64 3.40
N THR A 104 11.26 2.22 4.51
CA THR A 104 11.82 3.44 5.08
C THR A 104 13.29 3.26 5.47
N VAL A 105 13.63 2.12 6.10
CA VAL A 105 15.03 1.80 6.47
C VAL A 105 15.90 1.64 5.24
N ILE A 106 15.43 0.97 4.19
CA ILE A 106 16.17 0.83 2.92
C ILE A 106 16.42 2.21 2.30
N ARG A 107 15.39 3.05 2.20
CA ARG A 107 15.49 4.40 1.64
C ARG A 107 16.43 5.30 2.44
N SER A 108 16.27 5.32 3.76
CA SER A 108 17.16 6.08 4.65
C SER A 108 18.60 5.55 4.60
N GLY A 109 18.79 4.23 4.53
CA GLY A 109 20.10 3.60 4.37
C GLY A 109 20.79 3.98 3.07
N CYS A 110 20.10 3.86 1.93
CA CYS A 110 20.63 4.26 0.64
C CYS A 110 20.95 5.76 0.58
N SER A 111 20.09 6.61 1.17
CA SER A 111 20.34 8.05 1.27
C SER A 111 21.56 8.36 2.15
N GLN A 112 21.75 7.65 3.26
CA GLN A 112 22.89 7.84 4.16
C GLN A 112 24.21 7.43 3.49
N MET A 113 24.17 6.40 2.63
CA MET A 113 25.31 5.96 1.82
C MET A 113 25.63 6.92 0.66
N GLY A 114 24.84 7.99 0.48
CA GLY A 114 25.04 8.96 -0.61
C GLY A 114 24.69 8.39 -1.98
N LEU A 115 23.86 7.34 -2.06
CA LEU A 115 23.45 6.77 -3.34
C LEU A 115 22.51 7.72 -4.08
N PRO A 116 22.74 7.93 -5.38
CA PRO A 116 21.90 8.80 -6.19
C PRO A 116 20.48 8.22 -6.39
N ASN A 117 19.50 9.08 -6.61
CA ASN A 117 18.07 8.70 -6.68
C ASN A 117 17.77 7.59 -7.69
N TRP A 118 18.42 7.59 -8.86
CA TRP A 118 18.21 6.57 -9.87
C TRP A 118 18.60 5.16 -9.39
N VAL A 119 19.58 5.03 -8.48
CA VAL A 119 19.93 3.74 -7.87
C VAL A 119 18.85 3.31 -6.88
N GLN A 120 18.29 4.26 -6.10
CA GLN A 120 17.18 3.96 -5.20
C GLN A 120 15.96 3.48 -5.97
N GLU A 121 15.62 4.14 -7.08
CA GLU A 121 14.51 3.74 -7.95
C GLU A 121 14.72 2.35 -8.57
N MET A 122 15.96 2.02 -8.99
CA MET A 122 16.31 0.69 -9.49
C MET A 122 16.17 -0.38 -8.41
N VAL A 123 16.60 -0.08 -7.17
CA VAL A 123 16.44 -0.99 -6.02
C VAL A 123 14.96 -1.20 -5.71
N THR A 124 14.17 -0.14 -5.63
CA THR A 124 12.71 -0.22 -5.40
C THR A 124 12.01 -1.01 -6.50
N GLY A 125 12.34 -0.77 -7.77
CA GLY A 125 11.83 -1.54 -8.90
C GLY A 125 12.19 -3.02 -8.80
N GLY A 126 13.45 -3.32 -8.45
CA GLY A 126 13.91 -4.68 -8.21
C GLY A 126 13.14 -5.38 -7.09
N ILE A 127 12.90 -4.70 -5.98
CA ILE A 127 12.10 -5.20 -4.85
C ILE A 127 10.67 -5.52 -5.29
N ILE A 128 10.02 -4.63 -6.05
CA ILE A 128 8.65 -4.83 -6.55
C ILE A 128 8.60 -6.05 -7.47
N VAL A 129 9.51 -6.16 -8.45
CA VAL A 129 9.56 -7.28 -9.39
C VAL A 129 9.73 -8.60 -8.63
N LEU A 130 10.62 -8.63 -7.63
CA LEU A 130 10.90 -9.81 -6.84
C LEU A 130 9.69 -10.17 -5.95
N ALA A 131 9.03 -9.17 -5.36
CA ALA A 131 7.82 -9.36 -4.57
C ALA A 131 6.66 -9.90 -5.42
N VAL A 132 6.42 -9.34 -6.61
CA VAL A 132 5.39 -9.81 -7.56
C VAL A 132 5.71 -11.20 -8.08
N ALA A 133 6.97 -11.50 -8.38
CA ALA A 133 7.39 -12.83 -8.84
C ALA A 133 7.13 -13.89 -7.75
N LEU A 134 7.43 -13.57 -6.49
CA LEU A 134 7.14 -14.43 -5.35
C LEU A 134 5.63 -14.59 -5.12
N ASP A 135 4.86 -13.50 -5.21
CA ASP A 135 3.40 -13.49 -5.08
C ASP A 135 2.73 -14.39 -6.14
N ARG A 136 3.10 -14.21 -7.42
CA ARG A 136 2.66 -15.05 -8.54
C ARG A 136 3.05 -16.51 -8.38
N TRP A 137 4.24 -16.79 -7.83
CA TRP A 137 4.70 -18.17 -7.63
C TRP A 137 3.95 -18.86 -6.49
N ARG A 138 3.61 -18.13 -5.42
CA ARG A 138 2.76 -18.63 -4.32
C ARG A 138 1.36 -18.94 -4.81
N HIS A 139 0.70 -18.01 -5.49
CA HIS A 139 -0.68 -18.24 -5.99
C HIS A 139 -0.77 -19.28 -7.10
N ARG A 140 0.32 -19.62 -7.81
CA ARG A 140 0.32 -20.75 -8.76
C ARG A 140 0.37 -22.13 -8.09
N ARG A 141 0.72 -22.19 -6.81
CA ARG A 141 0.83 -23.43 -6.06
C ARG A 141 -0.43 -23.76 -5.24
N GLU A 142 -1.39 -22.85 -5.23
CA GLU A 142 -2.73 -23.00 -4.64
C GLU A 142 -3.77 -23.20 -5.76
#